data_AF-A0A7X4J8U3-F1
#
_entry.id   AF-A0A7X4J8U3-F1
#
_cell.length_a   1.000
_cell.length_b   1.000
_cell.length_c   1.000
_cell.angle_alpha   90.00
_cell.angle_beta   90.00
_cell.angle_gamma   90.00
#
_symmetry.space_group_name_H-M   'P 1'
#
loop_
_entity.id
_entity.type
_entity.pdbx_description
1 polymer ?
#
loop_
_entity_poly.entity_id
_entity_poly.type
_entity_poly.pdbx_seq_one_letter_code
_entity_poly.pdbx_strand_id
1 'polypeptide(L)'
;MIALIAAVLGAALSSHPALAQVTRADSAAVLLGTAADLEQRGDQDAAETLYRYIADRFDGTSAAGTARAWLGEVGAAQSLGGGETELKVWSTTYGIWLGIAVPAALSADGPEPYGVGLLLGAPGGFFGGRAFSRTRPLSLGQARAITWGGTWGALQGMALANAMDFGGGERIIEGDIIIDEEADEEAVLGTMIIASAVGIGGGMLAARQDIRPGTATSATLGSLWGSWFGLATSILADLEDDPTWATVMLAGNAGLVGGALVGSRVPLSRSRARMISVGGLIGGVGGLGLVLIADVDDENTAIGVTLAGSVAGLALGGVLTRGHDAEEDMSGDAESGGGLPAMGALVNWSRGDWSLSAPLPAPSLDPALRYGGRHGSAAGDGLVWKVPLLNVRF
;
A
#
# COMPACT_ATOMS: atom_id res chain seq x y z
N MET A 1 87.27 13.98 -7.59
CA MET A 1 86.19 13.93 -6.57
C MET A 1 84.85 14.55 -7.02
N ILE A 2 84.72 15.04 -8.27
CA ILE A 2 83.46 15.61 -8.80
C ILE A 2 82.75 14.62 -9.78
N ALA A 3 83.47 13.64 -10.33
CA ALA A 3 82.91 12.65 -11.26
C ALA A 3 82.15 11.48 -10.62
N LEU A 4 82.26 11.28 -9.28
CA LEU A 4 81.61 10.16 -8.59
C LEU A 4 80.20 10.51 -8.06
N ILE A 5 79.82 11.79 -8.04
CA ILE A 5 78.50 12.25 -7.59
C ILE A 5 77.47 12.24 -8.74
N ALA A 6 77.91 12.31 -10.00
CA ALA A 6 77.03 12.26 -11.16
C ALA A 6 76.51 10.84 -11.49
N ALA A 7 77.23 9.78 -11.08
CA ALA A 7 76.83 8.39 -11.37
C ALA A 7 75.79 7.83 -10.39
N VAL A 8 75.64 8.41 -9.20
CA VAL A 8 74.62 8.01 -8.21
C VAL A 8 73.29 8.76 -8.41
N LEU A 9 73.32 9.93 -9.08
CA LEU A 9 72.10 10.66 -9.48
C LEU A 9 71.46 10.14 -10.79
N GLY A 10 72.18 9.32 -11.58
CA GLY A 10 71.66 8.74 -12.82
C GLY A 10 70.85 7.44 -12.65
N ALA A 11 70.90 6.81 -11.48
CA ALA A 11 70.18 5.56 -11.20
C ALA A 11 68.90 5.75 -10.36
N ALA A 12 68.58 7.00 -10.02
CA ALA A 12 67.33 7.40 -9.37
C ALA A 12 66.34 8.08 -10.33
N LEU A 13 66.42 7.75 -11.63
CA LEU A 13 65.24 7.82 -12.52
C LEU A 13 64.34 6.65 -12.15
N SER A 14 63.75 6.81 -10.98
CA SER A 14 62.70 6.00 -10.39
C SER A 14 61.71 5.64 -11.46
N SER A 15 61.58 4.35 -11.73
CA SER A 15 60.37 3.75 -12.27
C SER A 15 59.21 4.24 -11.41
N HIS A 16 58.59 5.36 -11.81
CA HIS A 16 57.32 5.78 -11.26
C HIS A 16 56.40 4.61 -11.59
N PRO A 17 55.84 3.90 -10.59
CA PRO A 17 54.80 2.93 -10.87
C PRO A 17 53.79 3.71 -11.69
N ALA A 18 53.57 3.29 -12.95
CA ALA A 18 52.55 3.87 -13.78
C ALA A 18 51.29 3.82 -12.93
N LEU A 19 50.82 4.98 -12.46
CA LEU A 19 49.64 5.09 -11.64
C LEU A 19 48.57 4.40 -12.47
N ALA A 20 48.19 3.18 -12.04
CA ALA A 20 47.23 2.37 -12.75
C ALA A 20 46.02 3.27 -12.95
N GLN A 21 45.72 3.61 -14.19
CA GLN A 21 44.59 4.48 -14.49
C GLN A 21 43.37 3.77 -13.96
N VAL A 22 42.81 4.28 -12.86
CA VAL A 22 41.61 3.71 -12.26
C VAL A 22 40.51 3.89 -13.29
N THR A 23 40.15 2.79 -13.96
CA THR A 23 39.13 2.87 -14.98
C THR A 23 37.75 2.93 -14.30
N ARG A 24 36.75 3.40 -15.06
CA ARG A 24 35.36 3.37 -14.62
C ARG A 24 34.91 1.95 -14.26
N ALA A 25 35.40 0.94 -14.98
CA ALA A 25 35.12 -0.47 -14.70
C ALA A 25 35.74 -0.95 -13.38
N ASP A 26 36.97 -0.53 -13.06
CA ASP A 26 37.62 -0.90 -11.79
C ASP A 26 36.88 -0.30 -10.59
N SER A 27 36.43 0.95 -10.71
CA SER A 27 35.61 1.60 -9.67
C SER A 27 34.28 0.86 -9.46
N ALA A 28 33.60 0.48 -10.55
CA ALA A 28 32.36 -0.27 -10.50
C ALA A 28 32.55 -1.64 -9.84
N ALA A 29 33.65 -2.34 -10.13
CA ALA A 29 33.96 -3.63 -9.55
C ALA A 29 34.23 -3.55 -8.04
N VAL A 30 34.93 -2.52 -7.57
CA VAL A 30 35.16 -2.28 -6.13
C VAL A 30 33.84 -2.00 -5.40
N LEU A 31 32.96 -1.19 -6.00
CA LEU A 31 31.64 -0.92 -5.43
C LEU A 31 30.78 -2.18 -5.39
N LEU A 32 30.81 -3.00 -6.45
CA LEU A 32 30.09 -4.27 -6.48
C LEU A 32 30.57 -5.23 -5.38
N GLY A 33 31.88 -5.32 -5.17
CA GLY A 33 32.45 -6.09 -4.07
C GLY A 33 32.01 -5.58 -2.70
N THR A 34 31.88 -4.26 -2.56
CA THR A 34 31.38 -3.63 -1.32
C THR A 34 29.89 -3.91 -1.12
N ALA A 35 29.08 -3.88 -2.19
CA ALA A 35 27.65 -4.19 -2.14
C ALA A 35 27.44 -5.64 -1.68
N ALA A 36 28.20 -6.58 -2.24
CA ALA A 36 28.15 -7.99 -1.85
C ALA A 36 28.62 -8.23 -0.40
N ASP A 37 29.60 -7.47 0.09
CA ASP A 37 30.04 -7.54 1.50
C ASP A 37 28.97 -6.98 2.46
N LEU A 38 28.26 -5.91 2.08
CA LEU A 38 27.11 -5.39 2.83
C LEU A 38 25.96 -6.41 2.87
N GLU A 39 25.66 -7.05 1.74
CA GLU A 39 24.66 -8.12 1.64
C GLU A 39 25.01 -9.29 2.58
N GLN A 40 26.26 -9.75 2.58
CA GLN A 40 26.73 -10.83 3.47
C GLN A 40 26.64 -10.48 4.95
N ARG A 41 26.74 -9.19 5.29
CA ARG A 41 26.55 -8.69 6.67
C ARG A 41 25.08 -8.52 7.05
N GLY A 42 24.16 -8.72 6.10
CA GLY A 42 22.72 -8.53 6.29
C GLY A 42 22.26 -7.08 6.18
N ASP A 43 23.10 -6.15 5.73
CA ASP A 43 22.74 -4.76 5.50
C ASP A 43 22.15 -4.60 4.09
N GLN A 44 20.94 -5.15 3.92
CA GLN A 44 20.29 -5.27 2.61
C GLN A 44 19.93 -3.91 2.02
N ASP A 45 19.51 -2.94 2.83
CA ASP A 45 19.15 -1.59 2.36
C ASP A 45 20.37 -0.86 1.78
N ALA A 46 21.52 -0.94 2.46
CA ALA A 46 22.76 -0.34 1.98
C ALA A 46 23.29 -1.06 0.73
N ALA A 47 23.23 -2.40 0.72
CA ALA A 47 23.60 -3.20 -0.44
C ALA A 47 22.73 -2.84 -1.67
N GLU A 48 21.40 -2.82 -1.51
CA GLU A 48 20.44 -2.46 -2.56
C GLU A 48 20.69 -1.04 -3.09
N THR A 49 20.92 -0.08 -2.20
CA THR A 49 21.28 1.29 -2.58
C THR A 49 22.56 1.33 -3.41
N LEU A 50 23.57 0.54 -3.03
CA LEU A 50 24.84 0.49 -3.75
C LEU A 50 24.70 -0.22 -5.10
N TYR A 51 23.92 -1.31 -5.18
CA TYR A 51 23.60 -1.98 -6.44
C TYR A 51 22.87 -1.04 -7.41
N ARG A 52 21.86 -0.28 -6.96
CA ARG A 52 21.21 0.76 -7.77
C ARG A 52 22.21 1.78 -8.28
N TYR A 53 23.04 2.33 -7.38
CA TYR A 53 24.07 3.29 -7.76
C TYR A 53 25.04 2.72 -8.82
N ILE A 54 25.42 1.43 -8.72
CA ILE A 54 26.27 0.77 -9.71
C ILE A 54 25.55 0.63 -11.07
N ALA A 55 24.30 0.19 -11.07
CA ALA A 55 23.47 0.05 -12.26
C ALA A 55 23.29 1.38 -13.00
N ASP A 56 22.99 2.45 -12.27
CA ASP A 56 22.71 3.79 -12.82
C ASP A 56 24.00 4.45 -13.31
N ARG A 57 25.03 4.50 -12.44
CA ARG A 57 26.22 5.33 -12.67
C ARG A 57 27.29 4.65 -13.51
N PHE A 58 27.27 3.33 -13.65
CA PHE A 58 28.30 2.56 -14.36
C PHE A 58 27.76 1.73 -15.51
N ASP A 59 26.74 2.26 -16.22
CA ASP A 59 26.19 1.60 -17.39
C ASP A 59 27.26 1.19 -18.43
N GLY A 60 27.04 0.03 -19.05
CA GLY A 60 27.96 -0.63 -19.97
C GLY A 60 29.11 -1.42 -19.30
N THR A 61 29.22 -1.42 -17.97
CA THR A 61 30.19 -2.29 -17.25
C THR A 61 29.58 -3.64 -16.88
N SER A 62 30.41 -4.67 -16.70
CA SER A 62 29.95 -5.97 -16.20
C SER A 62 29.32 -5.88 -14.81
N ALA A 63 29.86 -5.01 -13.95
CA ALA A 63 29.35 -4.76 -12.61
C ALA A 63 27.92 -4.19 -12.63
N ALA A 64 27.61 -3.27 -13.55
CA ALA A 64 26.24 -2.78 -13.75
C ALA A 64 25.29 -3.88 -14.21
N GLY A 65 25.74 -4.79 -15.09
CA GLY A 65 24.97 -5.97 -15.49
C GLY A 65 24.64 -6.88 -14.31
N THR A 66 25.61 -7.18 -13.45
CA THR A 66 25.40 -7.98 -12.23
C THR A 66 24.46 -7.27 -11.25
N ALA A 67 24.64 -5.97 -11.05
CA ALA A 67 23.80 -5.19 -10.16
C ALA A 67 22.32 -5.20 -10.58
N ARG A 68 22.03 -5.05 -11.89
CA ARG A 68 20.66 -5.13 -12.42
C ARG A 68 20.05 -6.51 -12.27
N ALA A 69 20.84 -7.56 -12.51
CA ALA A 69 20.38 -8.93 -12.30
C ALA A 69 19.97 -9.16 -10.84
N TRP A 70 20.80 -8.73 -9.89
CA TRP A 70 20.52 -8.81 -8.46
C TRP A 70 19.28 -7.99 -8.08
N LEU A 71 19.13 -6.76 -8.57
CA LEU A 71 17.95 -5.92 -8.32
C LEU A 71 16.67 -6.54 -8.86
N GLY A 72 16.73 -7.23 -10.01
CA GLY A 72 15.62 -8.00 -10.55
C GLY A 72 15.22 -9.17 -9.64
N GLU A 73 16.20 -9.90 -9.10
CA GLU A 73 15.98 -11.00 -8.15
C GLU A 73 15.40 -10.50 -6.82
N VAL A 74 15.92 -9.40 -6.28
CA VAL A 74 15.42 -8.79 -5.05
C VAL A 74 14.05 -8.19 -5.24
N GLY A 75 13.77 -7.53 -6.36
CA GLY A 75 12.42 -7.06 -6.69
C GLY A 75 11.42 -8.21 -6.76
N ALA A 76 11.80 -9.34 -7.37
CA ALA A 76 10.98 -10.55 -7.36
C ALA A 76 10.78 -11.09 -5.94
N ALA A 77 11.83 -11.15 -5.11
CA ALA A 77 11.74 -11.61 -3.72
C ALA A 77 10.89 -10.69 -2.83
N GLN A 78 11.03 -9.37 -2.95
CA GLN A 78 10.20 -8.38 -2.24
C GLN A 78 8.74 -8.48 -2.68
N SER A 79 8.47 -8.73 -3.97
CA SER A 79 7.11 -8.95 -4.46
C SER A 79 6.43 -10.15 -3.80
N LEU A 80 7.22 -11.19 -3.45
CA LEU A 80 6.77 -12.38 -2.74
C LEU A 80 6.63 -12.13 -1.22
N GLY A 81 7.58 -11.42 -0.61
CA GLY A 81 7.52 -11.08 0.83
C GLY A 81 6.37 -10.13 1.17
N GLY A 82 6.01 -9.22 0.24
CA GLY A 82 4.89 -8.32 0.38
C GLY A 82 3.55 -9.04 0.47
N GLY A 83 3.36 -10.12 -0.31
CA GLY A 83 2.14 -10.93 -0.27
C GLY A 83 1.94 -11.65 1.06
N GLU A 84 3.02 -12.19 1.64
CA GLU A 84 2.98 -12.81 2.96
C GLU A 84 2.61 -11.80 4.06
N THR A 85 3.18 -10.60 4.02
CA THR A 85 2.88 -9.55 5.00
C THR A 85 1.45 -9.06 4.87
N GLU A 86 0.98 -8.79 3.65
CA GLU A 86 -0.40 -8.36 3.39
C GLU A 86 -1.41 -9.39 3.90
N LEU A 87 -1.19 -10.68 3.61
CA LEU A 87 -2.09 -11.74 4.03
C LEU A 87 -2.16 -11.87 5.56
N LYS A 88 -1.02 -11.82 6.27
CA LYS A 88 -1.00 -11.89 7.75
C LYS A 88 -1.72 -10.73 8.40
N VAL A 89 -1.49 -9.51 7.91
CA VAL A 89 -2.14 -8.31 8.45
C VAL A 89 -3.64 -8.41 8.23
N TRP A 90 -4.05 -8.68 6.99
CA TRP A 90 -5.47 -8.81 6.67
C TRP A 90 -6.14 -9.96 7.41
N SER A 91 -5.53 -11.14 7.48
CA SER A 91 -6.13 -12.30 8.15
C SER A 91 -6.27 -12.09 9.65
N THR A 92 -5.36 -11.33 10.28
CA THR A 92 -5.48 -10.90 11.68
C THR A 92 -6.68 -9.98 11.86
N THR A 93 -6.80 -8.94 11.03
CA THR A 93 -7.94 -8.01 11.05
C THR A 93 -9.26 -8.73 10.76
N TYR A 94 -9.28 -9.62 9.78
CA TYR A 94 -10.44 -10.43 9.44
C TYR A 94 -10.81 -11.41 10.55
N GLY A 95 -9.82 -11.99 11.24
CA GLY A 95 -10.03 -12.82 12.42
C GLY A 95 -10.64 -12.04 13.60
N ILE A 96 -10.22 -10.79 13.83
CA ILE A 96 -10.85 -9.88 14.79
C ILE A 96 -12.31 -9.63 14.41
N TRP A 97 -12.56 -9.29 13.13
CA TRP A 97 -13.90 -9.06 12.63
C TRP A 97 -14.80 -10.29 12.81
N LEU A 98 -14.32 -11.50 12.45
CA LEU A 98 -15.05 -12.76 12.69
C LEU A 98 -15.28 -13.03 14.18
N GLY A 99 -14.33 -12.66 15.04
CA GLY A 99 -14.47 -12.77 16.49
C GLY A 99 -15.65 -11.95 17.06
N ILE A 100 -16.08 -10.91 16.35
CA ILE A 100 -17.25 -10.09 16.70
C ILE A 100 -18.49 -10.57 15.92
N ALA A 101 -18.34 -10.75 14.61
CA ALA A 101 -19.43 -11.04 13.70
C ALA A 101 -20.06 -12.43 13.95
N VAL A 102 -19.27 -13.45 14.30
CA VAL A 102 -19.79 -14.80 14.52
C VAL A 102 -20.68 -14.87 15.76
N PRO A 103 -20.28 -14.36 16.95
CA PRO A 103 -21.20 -14.29 18.08
C PRO A 103 -22.46 -13.47 17.80
N ALA A 104 -22.31 -12.31 17.16
CA ALA A 104 -23.46 -11.47 16.81
C ALA A 104 -24.43 -12.17 15.85
N ALA A 105 -23.94 -12.85 14.81
CA ALA A 105 -24.76 -13.65 13.90
C ALA A 105 -25.39 -14.91 14.53
N LEU A 106 -25.04 -15.23 15.78
CA LEU A 106 -25.60 -16.34 16.56
C LEU A 106 -26.44 -15.85 17.74
N SER A 107 -26.88 -14.58 17.72
CA SER A 107 -27.71 -13.99 18.78
C SER A 107 -27.06 -14.08 20.16
N ALA A 108 -25.73 -14.00 20.23
CA ALA A 108 -25.02 -14.24 21.47
C ALA A 108 -25.30 -13.14 22.50
N ASP A 109 -26.05 -13.50 23.54
CA ASP A 109 -26.30 -12.63 24.68
C ASP A 109 -25.03 -12.46 25.54
N GLY A 110 -24.69 -11.20 25.84
CA GLY A 110 -23.63 -10.85 26.79
C GLY A 110 -22.22 -10.71 26.19
N PRO A 111 -21.28 -10.15 26.95
CA PRO A 111 -19.93 -9.83 26.46
C PRO A 111 -18.99 -11.04 26.34
N GLU A 112 -19.28 -12.17 26.99
CA GLU A 112 -18.38 -13.32 27.08
C GLU A 112 -18.10 -13.97 25.70
N PRO A 113 -19.11 -14.24 24.84
CA PRO A 113 -18.88 -14.81 23.51
C PRO A 113 -18.01 -13.92 22.62
N TYR A 114 -18.18 -12.60 22.69
CA TYR A 114 -17.34 -11.62 21.99
C TYR A 114 -15.91 -11.61 22.53
N GLY A 115 -15.75 -11.68 23.85
CA GLY A 115 -14.43 -11.78 24.49
C GLY A 115 -13.66 -13.02 24.04
N VAL A 116 -14.33 -14.18 24.00
CA VAL A 116 -13.76 -15.43 23.47
C VAL A 116 -13.45 -15.29 21.98
N GLY A 117 -14.38 -14.75 21.21
CA GLY A 117 -14.22 -14.52 19.78
C GLY A 117 -13.02 -13.63 19.45
N LEU A 118 -12.79 -12.54 20.18
CA LEU A 118 -11.62 -11.67 20.01
C LEU A 118 -10.31 -12.33 20.42
N LEU A 119 -10.30 -13.05 21.56
CA LEU A 119 -9.12 -13.78 22.06
C LEU A 119 -8.65 -14.87 21.08
N LEU A 120 -9.57 -15.52 20.38
CA LEU A 120 -9.27 -16.57 19.41
C LEU A 120 -9.11 -16.01 17.99
N GLY A 121 -9.89 -15.00 17.63
CA GLY A 121 -10.01 -14.46 16.29
C GLY A 121 -8.71 -13.84 15.78
N ALA A 122 -8.12 -12.90 16.52
CA ALA A 122 -6.89 -12.23 16.06
C ALA A 122 -5.70 -13.22 15.94
N PRO A 123 -5.38 -14.03 16.96
CA PRO A 123 -4.30 -15.01 16.85
C PRO A 123 -4.60 -16.09 15.80
N GLY A 124 -5.83 -16.60 15.74
CA GLY A 124 -6.26 -17.58 14.75
C GLY A 124 -6.10 -17.04 13.32
N GLY A 125 -6.50 -15.80 13.09
CA GLY A 125 -6.29 -15.07 11.85
C GLY A 125 -4.81 -14.95 11.50
N PHE A 126 -3.97 -14.47 12.42
CA PHE A 126 -2.52 -14.32 12.20
C PHE A 126 -1.84 -15.66 11.87
N PHE A 127 -2.07 -16.69 12.68
CA PHE A 127 -1.45 -18.00 12.49
C PHE A 127 -2.00 -18.72 11.26
N GLY A 128 -3.30 -18.56 10.95
CA GLY A 128 -3.91 -19.06 9.72
C GLY A 128 -3.29 -18.44 8.47
N GLY A 129 -3.15 -17.11 8.45
CA GLY A 129 -2.50 -16.39 7.34
C GLY A 129 -1.04 -16.79 7.18
N ARG A 130 -0.29 -16.90 8.29
CA ARG A 130 1.10 -17.38 8.29
C ARG A 130 1.24 -18.84 7.83
N ALA A 131 0.34 -19.72 8.23
CA ALA A 131 0.36 -21.11 7.80
C ALA A 131 0.08 -21.21 6.30
N PHE A 132 -0.91 -20.45 5.81
CA PHE A 132 -1.23 -20.40 4.39
C PHE A 132 -0.07 -19.86 3.55
N SER A 133 0.54 -18.73 3.94
CA SER A 133 1.67 -18.11 3.21
C SER A 133 2.91 -19.01 3.14
N ARG A 134 3.12 -19.88 4.14
CA ARG A 134 4.22 -20.87 4.12
C ARG A 134 4.01 -21.99 3.11
N THR A 135 2.75 -22.39 2.89
CA THR A 135 2.43 -23.46 1.93
C THR A 135 2.40 -22.97 0.48
N ARG A 136 2.17 -21.67 0.29
CA ARG A 136 2.09 -21.04 -1.04
C ARG A 136 2.77 -19.67 -0.98
N PRO A 137 3.97 -19.50 -1.57
CA PRO A 137 4.52 -18.18 -1.77
C PRO A 137 3.57 -17.42 -2.70
N LEU A 138 3.03 -16.30 -2.22
CA LEU A 138 2.10 -15.47 -2.97
C LEU A 138 2.79 -14.17 -3.35
N SER A 139 2.60 -13.73 -4.59
CA SER A 139 2.90 -12.34 -4.93
C SER A 139 1.94 -11.40 -4.19
N LEU A 140 2.33 -10.13 -4.06
CA LEU A 140 1.46 -9.09 -3.51
C LEU A 140 0.09 -9.02 -4.22
N GLY A 141 0.06 -9.15 -5.55
CA GLY A 141 -1.20 -9.12 -6.31
C GLY A 141 -2.10 -10.33 -6.05
N GLN A 142 -1.50 -11.52 -5.88
CA GLN A 142 -2.23 -12.74 -5.50
C GLN A 142 -2.78 -12.66 -4.08
N ALA A 143 -1.97 -12.21 -3.12
CA ALA A 143 -2.44 -11.98 -1.75
C ALA A 143 -3.59 -10.98 -1.74
N ARG A 144 -3.47 -9.86 -2.48
CA ARG A 144 -4.54 -8.87 -2.60
C ARG A 144 -5.82 -9.43 -3.22
N ALA A 145 -5.72 -10.29 -4.22
CA ALA A 145 -6.90 -10.92 -4.80
C ALA A 145 -7.67 -11.76 -3.77
N ILE A 146 -6.95 -12.47 -2.89
CA ILE A 146 -7.54 -13.27 -1.80
C ILE A 146 -8.18 -12.34 -0.75
N THR A 147 -7.43 -11.37 -0.24
CA THR A 147 -7.87 -10.47 0.83
C THR A 147 -9.04 -9.59 0.37
N TRP A 148 -8.93 -9.00 -0.83
CA TRP A 148 -10.01 -8.24 -1.43
C TRP A 148 -11.22 -9.12 -1.75
N GLY A 149 -11.01 -10.35 -2.20
CA GLY A 149 -12.10 -11.31 -2.39
C GLY A 149 -12.94 -11.49 -1.12
N GLY A 150 -12.30 -11.66 0.03
CA GLY A 150 -13.00 -11.74 1.32
C GLY A 150 -13.72 -10.46 1.72
N THR A 151 -13.04 -9.30 1.64
CA THR A 151 -13.65 -8.00 1.97
C THR A 151 -14.82 -7.67 1.04
N TRP A 152 -14.64 -7.86 -0.27
CA TRP A 152 -15.69 -7.64 -1.26
C TRP A 152 -16.85 -8.62 -1.08
N GLY A 153 -16.56 -9.89 -0.79
CA GLY A 153 -17.57 -10.88 -0.46
C GLY A 153 -18.43 -10.47 0.74
N ALA A 154 -17.83 -9.96 1.82
CA ALA A 154 -18.59 -9.45 2.97
C ALA A 154 -19.51 -8.28 2.57
N LEU A 155 -19.00 -7.31 1.81
CA LEU A 155 -19.81 -6.18 1.33
C LEU A 155 -20.94 -6.61 0.40
N GLN A 156 -20.70 -7.58 -0.49
CA GLN A 156 -21.74 -8.16 -1.34
C GLN A 156 -22.76 -8.96 -0.52
N GLY A 157 -22.36 -9.64 0.55
CA GLY A 157 -23.28 -10.32 1.45
C GLY A 157 -24.20 -9.35 2.18
N MET A 158 -23.66 -8.23 2.67
CA MET A 158 -24.46 -7.16 3.26
C MET A 158 -25.47 -6.59 2.26
N ALA A 159 -24.99 -6.22 1.07
CA ALA A 159 -25.87 -5.64 0.05
C ALA A 159 -26.91 -6.65 -0.46
N LEU A 160 -26.57 -7.95 -0.55
CA LEU A 160 -27.52 -9.01 -0.89
C LEU A 160 -28.58 -9.18 0.21
N ALA A 161 -28.17 -9.15 1.48
CA ALA A 161 -29.10 -9.23 2.59
C ALA A 161 -30.11 -8.09 2.55
N ASN A 162 -29.64 -6.86 2.32
CA ASN A 162 -30.53 -5.70 2.20
C ASN A 162 -31.42 -5.78 0.94
N ALA A 163 -30.87 -6.16 -0.21
CA ALA A 163 -31.64 -6.23 -1.46
C ALA A 163 -32.68 -7.37 -1.51
N MET A 164 -32.54 -8.38 -0.65
CA MET A 164 -33.46 -9.51 -0.53
C MET A 164 -34.33 -9.41 0.72
N ASP A 165 -34.21 -8.31 1.47
CA ASP A 165 -34.85 -8.09 2.76
C ASP A 165 -34.64 -9.27 3.74
N PHE A 166 -33.42 -9.83 3.73
CA PHE A 166 -33.05 -10.88 4.70
C PHE A 166 -32.97 -10.25 6.08
N GLY A 167 -33.92 -10.62 6.92
CA GLY A 167 -34.06 -10.04 8.24
C GLY A 167 -34.96 -8.81 8.28
N GLY A 168 -35.70 -8.50 7.22
CA GLY A 168 -36.77 -7.51 7.29
C GLY A 168 -37.73 -7.86 8.43
N GLY A 169 -37.88 -6.93 9.37
CA GLY A 169 -38.87 -7.06 10.44
C GLY A 169 -40.26 -7.24 9.84
N GLU A 170 -41.09 -8.09 10.44
CA GLU A 170 -42.46 -8.20 9.95
C GLU A 170 -43.16 -6.86 10.22
N ARG A 171 -43.70 -6.23 9.18
CA ARG A 171 -44.47 -5.00 9.35
C ARG A 171 -45.83 -5.35 9.93
N ILE A 172 -45.93 -5.33 11.26
CA ILE A 172 -47.18 -5.63 11.95
C ILE A 172 -48.06 -4.38 11.96
N ILE A 173 -49.20 -4.47 11.27
CA ILE A 173 -50.25 -3.43 11.32
C ILE A 173 -51.24 -3.83 12.41
N GLU A 174 -51.10 -3.25 13.61
CA GLU A 174 -52.05 -3.44 14.72
C GLU A 174 -52.97 -2.21 14.83
N GLY A 175 -54.09 -2.25 14.11
CA GLY A 175 -55.01 -1.12 14.00
C GLY A 175 -54.45 0.00 13.12
N ASP A 176 -54.37 1.21 13.66
CA ASP A 176 -53.80 2.40 12.98
C ASP A 176 -52.30 2.60 13.32
N ILE A 177 -51.69 1.69 14.09
CA ILE A 177 -50.27 1.76 14.47
C ILE A 177 -49.49 0.80 13.58
N ILE A 178 -48.49 1.35 12.89
CA ILE A 178 -47.48 0.57 12.17
C ILE A 178 -46.31 0.41 13.12
N ILE A 179 -46.00 -0.83 13.48
CA ILE A 179 -44.79 -1.18 14.22
C ILE A 179 -43.84 -1.81 13.21
N ASP A 180 -42.76 -1.09 12.89
CA ASP A 180 -41.67 -1.63 12.09
C ASP A 180 -40.72 -2.34 13.05
N GLU A 181 -40.66 -3.67 13.00
CA GLU A 181 -39.65 -4.43 13.73
C GLU A 181 -38.25 -4.10 13.20
N GLU A 182 -37.27 -3.98 14.10
CA GLU A 182 -35.89 -3.71 13.71
C GLU A 182 -35.37 -4.84 12.82
N ALA A 183 -34.59 -4.48 11.81
CA ALA A 183 -33.98 -5.46 10.91
C ALA A 183 -33.10 -6.44 11.71
N ASP A 184 -33.23 -7.73 11.41
CA ASP A 184 -32.44 -8.80 12.01
C ASP A 184 -30.98 -8.68 11.56
N GLU A 185 -30.20 -7.96 12.37
CA GLU A 185 -28.76 -7.77 12.18
C GLU A 185 -28.01 -9.11 12.08
N GLU A 186 -28.55 -10.18 12.67
CA GLU A 186 -27.95 -11.50 12.69
C GLU A 186 -27.99 -12.13 11.28
N ALA A 187 -29.10 -11.98 10.56
CA ALA A 187 -29.25 -12.42 9.18
C ALA A 187 -28.28 -11.68 8.24
N VAL A 188 -28.11 -10.37 8.44
CA VAL A 188 -27.15 -9.56 7.67
C VAL A 188 -25.73 -10.03 7.93
N LEU A 189 -25.30 -10.15 9.19
CA LEU A 189 -23.97 -10.61 9.56
C LEU A 189 -23.69 -12.04 9.09
N GLY A 190 -24.67 -12.95 9.21
CA GLY A 190 -24.57 -14.31 8.71
C GLY A 190 -24.33 -14.34 7.20
N THR A 191 -25.05 -13.52 6.44
CA THR A 191 -24.87 -13.37 5.00
C THR A 191 -23.48 -12.80 4.65
N MET A 192 -23.01 -11.80 5.41
CA MET A 192 -21.66 -11.25 5.25
C MET A 192 -20.56 -12.31 5.46
N ILE A 193 -20.68 -13.14 6.49
CA ILE A 193 -19.71 -14.21 6.81
C ILE A 193 -19.65 -15.22 5.66
N ILE A 194 -20.81 -15.72 5.21
CA ILE A 194 -20.90 -16.70 4.12
C ILE A 194 -20.34 -16.12 2.83
N ALA A 195 -20.78 -14.92 2.45
CA ALA A 195 -20.35 -14.27 1.23
C ALA A 195 -18.85 -13.91 1.27
N SER A 196 -18.30 -13.55 2.43
CA SER A 196 -16.86 -13.35 2.61
C SER A 196 -16.07 -14.64 2.38
N ALA A 197 -16.52 -15.77 2.94
CA ALA A 197 -15.88 -17.07 2.70
C ALA A 197 -15.90 -17.48 1.21
N VAL A 198 -17.04 -17.27 0.53
CA VAL A 198 -17.15 -17.46 -0.93
C VAL A 198 -16.19 -16.54 -1.67
N GLY A 199 -16.11 -15.27 -1.25
CA GLY A 199 -15.22 -14.26 -1.80
C GLY A 199 -13.73 -14.62 -1.65
N ILE A 200 -13.30 -15.12 -0.49
CA ILE A 200 -11.94 -15.66 -0.27
C ILE A 200 -11.68 -16.81 -1.26
N GLY A 201 -12.64 -17.73 -1.41
CA GLY A 201 -12.54 -18.83 -2.38
C GLY A 201 -12.38 -18.34 -3.82
N GLY A 202 -13.16 -17.34 -4.24
CA GLY A 202 -13.04 -16.68 -5.53
C GLY A 202 -11.68 -15.99 -5.72
N GLY A 203 -11.21 -15.28 -4.71
CA GLY A 203 -9.89 -14.65 -4.67
C GLY A 203 -8.75 -15.69 -4.77
N MET A 204 -8.89 -16.84 -4.12
CA MET A 204 -7.94 -17.96 -4.23
C MET A 204 -7.91 -18.59 -5.63
N LEU A 205 -9.05 -18.65 -6.32
CA LEU A 205 -9.11 -19.10 -7.71
C LEU A 205 -8.45 -18.10 -8.65
N ALA A 206 -8.72 -16.80 -8.47
CA ALA A 206 -8.08 -15.73 -9.23
C ALA A 206 -6.56 -15.71 -9.01
N ALA A 207 -6.11 -15.88 -7.76
CA ALA A 207 -4.70 -15.93 -7.38
C ALA A 207 -3.91 -17.11 -7.99
N ARG A 208 -4.56 -18.04 -8.71
CA ARG A 208 -3.85 -19.04 -9.52
C ARG A 208 -3.20 -18.43 -10.77
N GLN A 209 -3.65 -17.25 -11.19
CA GLN A 209 -3.04 -16.48 -12.26
C GLN A 209 -1.93 -15.58 -11.69
N ASP A 210 -1.01 -15.19 -12.55
CA ASP A 210 -0.04 -14.14 -12.22
C ASP A 210 -0.74 -12.77 -12.27
N ILE A 211 -1.15 -12.28 -11.10
CA ILE A 211 -1.84 -11.00 -10.97
C ILE A 211 -0.82 -9.94 -10.59
N ARG A 212 -0.62 -8.97 -11.48
CA ARG A 212 0.22 -7.81 -11.20
C ARG A 212 -0.38 -6.97 -10.06
N PRO A 213 0.44 -6.43 -9.14
CA PRO A 213 -0.05 -5.61 -8.03
C PRO A 213 -0.90 -4.41 -8.47
N GLY A 214 -0.54 -3.79 -9.60
CA GLY A 214 -1.30 -2.68 -10.20
C GLY A 214 -2.69 -3.10 -10.68
N THR A 215 -2.80 -4.26 -11.33
CA THR A 215 -4.08 -4.83 -11.76
C THR A 215 -4.98 -5.15 -10.57
N ALA A 216 -4.45 -5.79 -9.53
CA ALA A 216 -5.20 -6.07 -8.30
C ALA A 216 -5.70 -4.77 -7.64
N THR A 217 -4.83 -3.76 -7.56
CA THR A 217 -5.18 -2.44 -7.00
C THR A 217 -6.25 -1.75 -7.82
N SER A 218 -6.15 -1.81 -9.15
CA SER A 218 -7.14 -1.23 -10.06
C SER A 218 -8.49 -1.91 -9.95
N ALA A 219 -8.53 -3.24 -9.79
CA ALA A 219 -9.76 -3.99 -9.55
C ALA A 219 -10.41 -3.59 -8.22
N THR A 220 -9.64 -3.51 -7.13
CA THR A 220 -10.13 -3.07 -5.81
C THR A 220 -10.70 -1.65 -5.84
N LEU A 221 -9.95 -0.69 -6.40
CA LEU A 221 -10.41 0.68 -6.52
C LEU A 221 -11.60 0.80 -7.48
N GLY A 222 -11.59 0.03 -8.58
CA GLY A 222 -12.69 -0.06 -9.52
C GLY A 222 -13.98 -0.51 -8.85
N SER A 223 -13.93 -1.52 -7.97
CA SER A 223 -15.11 -1.94 -7.21
C SER A 223 -15.64 -0.89 -6.25
N LEU A 224 -14.74 -0.16 -5.55
CA LEU A 224 -15.14 0.92 -4.64
C LEU A 224 -15.78 2.09 -5.40
N TRP A 225 -15.15 2.55 -6.48
CA TRP A 225 -15.71 3.61 -7.32
C TRP A 225 -16.99 3.17 -8.04
N GLY A 226 -17.05 1.91 -8.48
CA GLY A 226 -18.27 1.32 -9.03
C GLY A 226 -19.43 1.36 -8.05
N SER A 227 -19.22 0.97 -6.79
CA SER A 227 -20.25 1.07 -5.75
C SER A 227 -20.64 2.50 -5.43
N TRP A 228 -19.68 3.41 -5.33
CA TRP A 228 -19.97 4.84 -5.14
C TRP A 228 -20.82 5.40 -6.28
N PHE A 229 -20.49 5.09 -7.53
CA PHE A 229 -21.28 5.52 -8.68
C PHE A 229 -22.65 4.85 -8.75
N GLY A 230 -22.75 3.58 -8.36
CA GLY A 230 -24.03 2.90 -8.21
C GLY A 230 -24.94 3.60 -7.20
N LEU A 231 -24.40 3.94 -6.03
CA LEU A 231 -25.13 4.63 -4.96
C LEU A 231 -25.56 6.04 -5.40
N ALA A 232 -24.64 6.81 -5.96
CA ALA A 232 -24.97 8.14 -6.45
C ALA A 232 -26.03 8.08 -7.58
N THR A 233 -25.93 7.09 -8.47
CA THR A 233 -26.91 6.91 -9.56
C THR A 233 -28.28 6.47 -9.03
N SER A 234 -28.33 5.60 -8.02
CA SER A 234 -29.61 5.17 -7.43
C SER A 234 -30.32 6.33 -6.74
N ILE A 235 -29.59 7.18 -6.01
CA ILE A 235 -30.18 8.37 -5.39
C ILE A 235 -30.67 9.36 -6.46
N LEU A 236 -29.84 9.66 -7.47
CA LEU A 236 -30.23 10.54 -8.58
C LEU A 236 -31.41 10.04 -9.42
N ALA A 237 -31.67 8.73 -9.38
CA ALA A 237 -32.79 8.10 -10.08
C ALA A 237 -34.00 7.87 -9.16
N ASP A 238 -33.97 8.40 -7.93
CA ASP A 238 -34.97 8.24 -6.89
C ASP A 238 -35.35 6.76 -6.68
N LEU A 239 -34.34 5.88 -6.65
CA LEU A 239 -34.53 4.49 -6.27
C LEU A 239 -34.56 4.37 -4.75
N GLU A 240 -35.58 3.71 -4.22
CA GLU A 240 -35.78 3.46 -2.78
C GLU A 240 -35.66 1.97 -2.49
N ASP A 241 -35.11 1.60 -1.33
CA ASP A 241 -35.01 0.22 -0.81
C ASP A 241 -34.16 -0.75 -1.67
N ASP A 242 -34.72 -1.88 -2.09
CA ASP A 242 -34.01 -3.00 -2.74
C ASP A 242 -33.26 -2.63 -4.03
N PRO A 243 -33.85 -1.86 -4.98
CA PRO A 243 -33.19 -1.46 -6.22
C PRO A 243 -31.93 -0.63 -5.99
N THR A 244 -31.83 0.10 -4.87
CA THR A 244 -30.64 0.87 -4.51
C THR A 244 -29.47 -0.05 -4.23
N TRP A 245 -29.64 -1.04 -3.33
CA TRP A 245 -28.60 -2.00 -3.02
C TRP A 245 -28.22 -2.87 -4.22
N ALA A 246 -29.21 -3.31 -5.00
CA ALA A 246 -28.97 -4.05 -6.24
C ALA A 246 -28.12 -3.23 -7.24
N THR A 247 -28.41 -1.93 -7.38
CA THR A 247 -27.65 -1.02 -8.25
C THR A 247 -26.22 -0.84 -7.75
N VAL A 248 -26.02 -0.64 -6.43
CA VAL A 248 -24.70 -0.54 -5.80
C VAL A 248 -23.87 -1.80 -6.02
N MET A 249 -24.47 -2.99 -5.91
CA MET A 249 -23.81 -4.27 -6.14
C MET A 249 -23.40 -4.44 -7.60
N LEU A 250 -24.34 -4.22 -8.53
CA LEU A 250 -24.10 -4.37 -9.96
C LEU A 250 -23.02 -3.40 -10.44
N ALA A 251 -23.11 -2.13 -10.03
CA ALA A 251 -22.12 -1.11 -10.37
C ALA A 251 -20.75 -1.40 -9.74
N GLY A 252 -20.72 -1.89 -8.49
CA GLY A 252 -19.50 -2.35 -7.83
C GLY A 252 -18.83 -3.50 -8.57
N ASN A 253 -19.59 -4.52 -8.99
CA ASN A 253 -19.06 -5.65 -9.76
C ASN A 253 -18.61 -5.23 -11.17
N ALA A 254 -19.36 -4.34 -11.83
CA ALA A 254 -18.96 -3.75 -13.10
C ALA A 254 -17.65 -2.95 -12.94
N GLY A 255 -17.51 -2.20 -11.85
CA GLY A 255 -16.30 -1.47 -11.49
C GLY A 255 -15.12 -2.39 -11.20
N LEU A 256 -15.33 -3.53 -10.51
CA LEU A 256 -14.32 -4.55 -10.26
C LEU A 256 -13.75 -5.09 -11.59
N VAL A 257 -14.65 -5.53 -12.47
CA VAL A 257 -14.30 -6.08 -13.78
C VAL A 257 -13.65 -5.02 -14.65
N GLY A 258 -14.20 -3.79 -14.68
CA GLY A 258 -13.64 -2.67 -15.40
C GLY A 258 -12.22 -2.32 -14.92
N GLY A 259 -12.01 -2.24 -13.61
CA GLY A 259 -10.71 -2.00 -13.00
C GLY A 259 -9.68 -3.09 -13.33
N ALA A 260 -10.09 -4.37 -13.31
CA ALA A 260 -9.23 -5.48 -13.71
C ALA A 260 -8.88 -5.45 -15.22
N LEU A 261 -9.84 -5.11 -16.08
CA LEU A 261 -9.62 -4.99 -17.52
C LEU A 261 -8.70 -3.80 -17.85
N VAL A 262 -8.91 -2.65 -17.21
CA VAL A 262 -8.04 -1.48 -17.37
C VAL A 262 -6.63 -1.79 -16.87
N GLY A 263 -6.50 -2.34 -15.67
CA GLY A 263 -5.20 -2.65 -15.08
C GLY A 263 -4.45 -3.81 -15.75
N SER A 264 -5.10 -4.62 -16.59
CA SER A 264 -4.44 -5.65 -17.40
C SER A 264 -4.01 -5.14 -18.78
N ARG A 265 -4.72 -4.16 -19.35
CA ARG A 265 -4.38 -3.53 -20.64
C ARG A 265 -3.40 -2.38 -20.49
N VAL A 266 -3.53 -1.62 -19.40
CA VAL A 266 -2.66 -0.49 -19.07
C VAL A 266 -1.77 -0.94 -17.91
N PRO A 267 -0.43 -0.94 -18.07
CA PRO A 267 0.49 -1.32 -17.00
C PRO A 267 0.52 -0.22 -15.94
N LEU A 268 -0.53 -0.12 -15.13
CA LEU A 268 -0.60 0.81 -14.02
C LEU A 268 0.25 0.30 -12.87
N SER A 269 1.09 1.13 -12.29
CA SER A 269 1.68 0.82 -10.99
C SER A 269 0.63 0.92 -9.89
N ARG A 270 0.92 0.31 -8.73
CA ARG A 270 0.06 0.44 -7.54
C ARG A 270 -0.04 1.89 -7.09
N SER A 271 1.08 2.62 -7.16
CA SER A 271 1.17 4.03 -6.76
C SER A 271 0.28 4.87 -7.65
N ARG A 272 0.41 4.71 -8.99
CA ARG A 272 -0.43 5.41 -9.95
C ARG A 272 -1.92 5.15 -9.77
N ALA A 273 -2.34 3.89 -9.63
CA ALA A 273 -3.74 3.56 -9.43
C ALA A 273 -4.33 4.26 -8.19
N ARG A 274 -3.56 4.34 -7.10
CA ARG A 274 -3.94 5.08 -5.88
C ARG A 274 -3.99 6.58 -6.09
N MET A 275 -3.02 7.16 -6.79
CA MET A 275 -3.00 8.60 -7.09
C MET A 275 -4.20 9.00 -7.96
N ILE A 276 -4.60 8.16 -8.92
CA ILE A 276 -5.84 8.35 -9.67
C ILE A 276 -7.04 8.41 -8.71
N SER A 277 -7.15 7.46 -7.79
CA SER A 277 -8.23 7.44 -6.79
C SER A 277 -8.20 8.64 -5.85
N VAL A 278 -7.02 9.12 -5.45
CA VAL A 278 -6.89 10.35 -4.65
C VAL A 278 -7.42 11.55 -5.44
N GLY A 279 -7.13 11.63 -6.74
CA GLY A 279 -7.72 12.62 -7.63
C GLY A 279 -9.25 12.60 -7.57
N GLY A 280 -9.86 11.40 -7.62
CA GLY A 280 -11.30 11.23 -7.46
C GLY A 280 -11.85 11.72 -6.12
N LEU A 281 -11.15 11.43 -5.01
CA LEU A 281 -11.55 11.92 -3.68
C LEU A 281 -11.46 13.44 -3.59
N ILE A 282 -10.36 14.04 -4.06
CA ILE A 282 -10.18 15.50 -4.10
C ILE A 282 -11.27 16.14 -4.93
N GLY A 283 -11.58 15.58 -6.11
CA GLY A 283 -12.66 16.05 -6.96
C GLY A 283 -14.03 15.98 -6.29
N GLY A 284 -14.33 14.88 -5.60
CA GLY A 284 -15.59 14.71 -4.86
C GLY A 284 -15.73 15.71 -3.70
N VAL A 285 -14.69 15.84 -2.87
CA VAL A 285 -14.64 16.82 -1.78
C VAL A 285 -14.75 18.26 -2.33
N GLY A 286 -14.10 18.55 -3.45
CA GLY A 286 -14.24 19.82 -4.15
C GLY A 286 -15.67 20.08 -4.62
N GLY A 287 -16.34 19.07 -5.20
CA GLY A 287 -17.75 19.13 -5.57
C GLY A 287 -18.67 19.40 -4.38
N LEU A 288 -18.51 18.64 -3.28
CA LEU A 288 -19.25 18.85 -2.04
C LEU A 288 -18.99 20.25 -1.45
N GLY A 289 -17.75 20.74 -1.49
CA GLY A 289 -17.42 22.10 -1.07
C GLY A 289 -18.16 23.17 -1.87
N LEU A 290 -18.32 22.98 -3.19
CA LEU A 290 -19.10 23.88 -4.03
C LEU A 290 -20.59 23.87 -3.67
N VAL A 291 -21.16 22.70 -3.39
CA VAL A 291 -22.54 22.53 -2.91
C VAL A 291 -22.77 23.36 -1.64
N LEU A 292 -21.86 23.25 -0.66
CA LEU A 292 -21.95 23.98 0.61
C LEU A 292 -21.81 25.50 0.44
N ILE A 293 -20.95 25.96 -0.47
CA ILE A 293 -20.76 27.41 -0.73
C ILE A 293 -21.96 27.99 -1.49
N ALA A 294 -22.55 27.21 -2.40
CA ALA A 294 -23.68 27.62 -3.21
C ALA A 294 -25.03 27.46 -2.49
N ASP A 295 -25.03 26.91 -1.26
CA ASP A 295 -26.23 26.69 -0.44
C ASP A 295 -27.30 25.89 -1.19
N VAL A 296 -26.89 24.77 -1.78
CA VAL A 296 -27.79 23.89 -2.54
C VAL A 296 -28.59 23.03 -1.59
N ASP A 297 -29.89 23.33 -1.48
CA ASP A 297 -30.84 22.57 -0.63
C ASP A 297 -31.30 21.24 -1.25
N ASP A 298 -31.18 21.08 -2.57
CA ASP A 298 -31.63 19.90 -3.28
C ASP A 298 -30.59 18.77 -3.19
N GLU A 299 -30.94 17.67 -2.52
CA GLU A 299 -30.07 16.51 -2.30
C GLU A 299 -29.57 15.89 -3.61
N ASN A 300 -30.45 15.77 -4.61
CA ASN A 300 -30.10 15.23 -5.92
C ASN A 300 -29.06 16.11 -6.62
N THR A 301 -29.21 17.42 -6.57
CA THR A 301 -28.22 18.37 -7.09
C THR A 301 -26.91 18.27 -6.30
N ALA A 302 -26.96 18.15 -4.97
CA ALA A 302 -25.77 18.01 -4.12
C ALA A 302 -24.96 16.75 -4.46
N ILE A 303 -25.63 15.61 -4.59
CA ILE A 303 -25.02 14.33 -4.95
C ILE A 303 -24.50 14.37 -6.39
N GLY A 304 -25.27 14.92 -7.32
CA GLY A 304 -24.89 15.06 -8.72
C GLY A 304 -23.61 15.88 -8.91
N VAL A 305 -23.50 17.02 -8.21
CA VAL A 305 -22.29 17.86 -8.24
C VAL A 305 -21.09 17.15 -7.61
N THR A 306 -21.30 16.46 -6.49
CA THR A 306 -20.25 15.67 -5.83
C THR A 306 -19.75 14.52 -6.73
N LEU A 307 -20.67 13.80 -7.37
CA LEU A 307 -20.39 12.74 -8.33
C LEU A 307 -19.60 13.27 -9.53
N ALA A 308 -20.06 14.37 -10.14
CA ALA A 308 -19.37 15.01 -11.25
C ALA A 308 -17.96 15.47 -10.87
N GLY A 309 -17.80 16.02 -9.66
CA GLY A 309 -16.50 16.37 -9.07
C GLY A 309 -15.58 15.16 -8.98
N SER A 310 -16.06 14.03 -8.44
CA SER A 310 -15.28 12.78 -8.37
C SER A 310 -14.84 12.27 -9.73
N VAL A 311 -15.72 12.28 -10.74
CA VAL A 311 -15.40 11.85 -12.10
C VAL A 311 -14.34 12.75 -12.73
N ALA A 312 -14.48 14.08 -12.60
CA ALA A 312 -13.49 15.03 -13.06
C ALA A 312 -12.13 14.83 -12.37
N GLY A 313 -12.16 14.59 -11.05
CA GLY A 313 -10.98 14.30 -10.24
C GLY A 313 -10.24 13.03 -10.66
N LEU A 314 -10.97 11.94 -10.93
CA LEU A 314 -10.40 10.69 -11.46
C LEU A 314 -9.77 10.91 -12.83
N ALA A 315 -10.47 11.61 -13.73
CA ALA A 315 -9.97 11.90 -15.07
C ALA A 315 -8.69 12.74 -15.01
N LEU A 316 -8.67 13.81 -14.21
CA LEU A 316 -7.48 14.63 -13.98
C LEU A 316 -6.35 13.82 -13.35
N GLY A 317 -6.64 13.01 -12.33
CA GLY A 317 -5.66 12.10 -11.73
C GLY A 317 -5.06 11.13 -12.75
N GLY A 318 -5.87 10.59 -13.66
CA GLY A 318 -5.42 9.73 -14.75
C GLY A 318 -4.51 10.43 -15.76
N VAL A 319 -4.81 11.69 -16.08
CA VAL A 319 -4.00 12.52 -16.99
C VAL A 319 -2.70 12.97 -16.33
N LEU A 320 -2.76 13.48 -15.10
CA LEU A 320 -1.60 14.02 -14.38
C LEU A 320 -0.58 12.95 -14.00
N THR A 321 -1.05 11.72 -13.74
CA THR A 321 -0.16 10.60 -13.43
C THR A 321 0.33 9.85 -14.68
N ARG A 322 -0.01 10.32 -15.88
CA ARG A 322 0.41 9.69 -17.13
C ARG A 322 1.91 9.87 -17.31
N GLY A 323 2.67 8.82 -17.02
CA GLY A 323 4.14 8.82 -17.12
C GLY A 323 4.84 8.50 -15.79
N HIS A 324 4.13 8.57 -14.65
CA HIS A 324 4.70 8.18 -13.36
C HIS A 324 5.17 6.71 -13.34
N ASP A 325 4.49 5.81 -14.07
CA ASP A 325 4.92 4.41 -14.17
C ASP A 325 6.23 4.27 -14.97
N ALA A 326 6.45 5.12 -15.98
CA ALA A 326 7.68 5.12 -16.76
C ALA A 326 8.85 5.63 -15.91
N GLU A 327 8.56 6.55 -14.98
CA GLU A 327 9.54 6.98 -14.00
C GLU A 327 9.79 5.93 -12.93
N GLU A 328 8.82 5.16 -12.40
CA GLU A 328 9.13 4.05 -11.47
C GLU A 328 9.95 2.92 -12.13
N ASP A 329 9.65 2.58 -13.38
CA ASP A 329 10.45 1.61 -14.16
C ASP A 329 11.84 2.18 -14.53
N MET A 330 11.96 3.50 -14.71
CA MET A 330 13.24 4.18 -14.98
C MET A 330 13.96 4.70 -13.73
N SER A 331 13.32 4.81 -12.56
CA SER A 331 13.86 5.35 -11.31
C SER A 331 14.32 4.24 -10.37
N GLY A 332 13.90 3.00 -10.65
CA GLY A 332 14.75 1.84 -10.45
C GLY A 332 16.14 1.98 -11.11
N ASP A 333 16.27 2.84 -12.14
CA ASP A 333 17.49 3.17 -12.90
C ASP A 333 17.91 4.69 -12.83
N ALA A 334 17.25 5.56 -12.05
CA ALA A 334 17.45 7.02 -12.11
C ALA A 334 17.19 7.84 -10.82
N GLU A 335 16.73 7.24 -9.71
CA GLU A 335 16.57 7.94 -8.42
C GLU A 335 17.77 7.83 -7.46
N SER A 336 18.94 7.36 -7.93
CA SER A 336 20.20 7.44 -7.15
C SER A 336 20.89 8.81 -7.25
N GLY A 337 20.13 9.88 -7.47
CA GLY A 337 20.61 11.25 -7.56
C GLY A 337 20.73 11.96 -6.21
N GLY A 338 21.36 11.34 -5.20
CA GLY A 338 22.07 11.99 -4.08
C GLY A 338 21.34 13.01 -3.18
N GLY A 339 20.03 13.19 -3.33
CA GLY A 339 19.21 13.92 -2.37
C GLY A 339 18.45 12.90 -1.56
N LEU A 340 18.82 12.71 -0.28
CA LEU A 340 17.92 12.05 0.66
C LEU A 340 16.53 12.68 0.45
N PRO A 341 15.46 11.91 0.13
CA PRO A 341 14.12 12.47 0.16
C PRO A 341 14.01 13.15 1.51
N ALA A 342 13.53 14.40 1.54
CA ALA A 342 13.44 15.20 2.76
C ALA A 342 12.55 14.47 3.77
N MET A 343 13.13 13.52 4.48
CA MET A 343 12.49 12.68 5.48
C MET A 343 12.15 13.62 6.63
N GLY A 344 10.89 14.06 6.66
CA GLY A 344 10.40 14.97 7.69
C GLY A 344 9.36 15.99 7.22
N ALA A 345 9.16 16.20 5.92
CA ALA A 345 8.12 17.10 5.42
C ALA A 345 6.94 16.30 4.84
N LEU A 346 5.73 16.53 5.36
CA LEU A 346 4.48 15.93 4.85
C LEU A 346 4.29 16.24 3.36
N VAL A 347 4.75 17.43 2.95
CA VAL A 347 4.68 17.97 1.59
C VAL A 347 6.07 18.48 1.23
N ASN A 348 6.63 17.98 0.13
CA ASN A 348 7.92 18.43 -0.40
C ASN A 348 7.74 18.96 -1.83
N TRP A 349 8.36 20.09 -2.14
CA TRP A 349 8.38 20.67 -3.48
C TRP A 349 9.81 20.62 -4.00
N SER A 350 10.06 19.78 -5.00
CA SER A 350 11.39 19.56 -5.57
C SER A 350 11.31 19.50 -7.09
N ARG A 351 12.15 20.29 -7.77
CA ARG A 351 12.28 20.33 -9.24
C ARG A 351 10.98 20.57 -10.02
N GLY A 352 10.00 21.24 -9.42
CA GLY A 352 8.74 21.56 -10.08
C GLY A 352 7.62 20.54 -9.83
N ASP A 353 7.87 19.52 -9.01
CA ASP A 353 6.86 18.55 -8.59
C ASP A 353 6.62 18.57 -7.08
N TRP A 354 5.36 18.30 -6.72
CA TRP A 354 4.92 18.08 -5.34
C TRP A 354 5.00 16.58 -5.02
N SER A 355 5.68 16.22 -3.94
CA SER A 355 5.62 14.88 -3.36
C SER A 355 5.08 14.91 -1.93
N LEU A 356 4.29 13.89 -1.58
CA LEU A 356 3.76 13.67 -0.24
C LEU A 356 4.55 12.54 0.41
N SER A 357 5.05 12.73 1.63
CA SER A 357 5.81 11.71 2.36
C SER A 357 5.19 11.49 3.74
N ALA A 358 5.17 10.23 4.20
CA ALA A 358 4.73 9.92 5.55
C ALA A 358 5.79 10.43 6.56
N PRO A 359 5.38 11.12 7.65
CA PRO A 359 6.33 11.54 8.68
C PRO A 359 6.81 10.30 9.43
N LEU A 360 8.00 9.81 9.09
CA LEU A 360 8.68 8.77 9.86
C LEU A 360 9.51 9.43 10.96
N PRO A 361 9.48 8.93 12.21
CA PRO A 361 10.36 9.42 13.26
C PRO A 361 11.82 9.17 12.88
N ALA A 362 12.57 10.23 12.62
CA ALA A 362 14.00 10.14 12.38
C ALA A 362 14.73 10.12 13.74
N PRO A 363 15.54 9.09 14.05
CA PRO A 363 16.38 9.12 15.24
C PRO A 363 17.42 10.24 15.08
N SER A 364 17.25 11.34 15.82
CA SER A 364 18.30 12.36 15.93
C SER A 364 19.37 11.84 16.88
N LEU A 365 20.58 11.60 16.38
CA LEU A 365 21.73 11.40 17.26
C LEU A 365 21.96 12.70 18.03
N ASP A 366 21.87 12.64 19.37
CA ASP A 366 22.20 13.78 20.21
C ASP A 366 23.70 14.09 20.04
N PRO A 367 24.08 15.27 19.51
CA PRO A 367 25.49 15.63 19.36
C PRO A 367 26.24 15.66 20.70
N ALA A 368 25.55 15.72 21.85
CA ALA A 368 26.17 15.62 23.17
C ALA A 368 26.87 14.27 23.43
N LEU A 369 26.49 13.19 22.74
CA LEU A 369 27.13 11.87 22.88
C LEU A 369 28.47 11.76 22.13
N ARG A 370 28.83 12.72 21.27
CA ARG A 370 30.10 12.69 20.51
C ARG A 370 31.29 13.34 21.21
N TYR A 371 31.09 14.01 22.35
CA TYR A 371 32.17 14.70 23.08
C TYR A 371 32.32 14.24 24.55
N GLY A 372 31.92 13.00 24.86
CA GLY A 372 32.14 12.37 26.15
C GLY A 372 33.52 11.71 26.23
N GLY A 373 34.49 12.43 26.78
CA GLY A 373 35.83 11.95 27.05
C GLY A 373 35.86 10.69 27.93
N ARG A 374 36.82 9.84 27.59
CA ARG A 374 37.26 8.58 28.21
C ARG A 374 37.46 8.70 29.73
N HIS A 375 36.40 8.57 30.53
CA HIS A 375 36.50 8.19 31.93
C HIS A 375 35.43 7.16 32.29
N GLY A 376 35.89 6.02 32.79
CA GLY A 376 35.07 4.84 33.05
C GLY A 376 34.01 5.07 34.12
N SER A 377 32.79 4.67 33.79
CA SER A 377 31.81 4.19 34.75
C SER A 377 30.82 3.33 33.98
N ALA A 378 30.66 2.08 34.42
CA ALA A 378 29.68 1.16 33.90
C ALA A 378 28.31 1.52 34.51
N ALA A 379 27.43 2.16 33.73
CA ALA A 379 26.00 2.23 34.03
C ALA A 379 25.17 2.74 32.82
N GLY A 380 24.38 1.84 32.23
CA GLY A 380 23.09 2.13 31.60
C GLY A 380 23.08 2.78 30.21
N ASP A 381 23.02 1.98 29.15
CA ASP A 381 22.65 2.43 27.81
C ASP A 381 21.14 2.69 27.73
N GLY A 382 20.75 3.96 27.86
CA GLY A 382 19.38 4.43 27.63
C GLY A 382 19.22 5.03 26.23
N LEU A 383 18.50 4.34 25.34
CA LEU A 383 17.99 4.91 24.09
C LEU A 383 16.91 5.96 24.42
N VAL A 384 17.16 7.23 24.12
CA VAL A 384 16.19 8.31 24.33
C VAL A 384 15.42 8.56 23.04
N TRP A 385 14.14 8.19 23.02
CA TRP A 385 13.21 8.55 21.97
C TRP A 385 12.65 9.96 22.24
N LYS A 386 13.05 10.95 21.43
CA LYS A 386 12.41 12.27 21.43
C LYS A 386 11.29 12.26 20.38
N VAL A 387 10.05 12.25 20.83
CA VAL A 387 8.89 12.56 20.00
C VAL A 387 8.69 14.08 20.05
N PRO A 388 8.85 14.81 18.94
CA PRO A 388 8.46 16.21 18.92
C PRO A 388 6.95 16.24 18.67
N LEU A 389 6.16 16.53 19.70
CA LEU A 389 4.96 17.40 19.69
C LEU A 389 4.10 17.19 20.95
N LEU A 390 3.63 18.31 21.50
CA LEU A 390 2.75 18.52 22.66
C LEU A 390 3.33 18.29 24.07
N ASN A 391 3.91 19.37 24.63
CA ASN A 391 3.86 19.62 26.08
C ASN A 391 2.46 20.16 26.43
N VAL A 392 1.57 19.30 26.91
CA VAL A 392 0.38 19.72 27.65
C VAL A 392 0.67 19.47 29.13
N ARG A 393 0.78 20.54 29.90
CA ARG A 393 0.73 20.47 31.36
C ARG A 393 -0.74 20.48 31.78
N PHE A 394 -1.12 19.52 32.61
CA PHE A 394 -2.33 19.63 33.42
C PHE A 394 -2.13 20.67 34.52
#